data_AF-A0A4Q4M958-F1
#
_entry.id   AF-A0A4Q4M958-F1
#
_cell.length_a   1.000
_cell.length_b   1.000
_cell.length_c   1.000
_cell.angle_alpha   90.00
_cell.angle_beta   90.00
_cell.angle_gamma   90.00
#
_symmetry.space_group_name_H-M   'P 1'
#
loop_
_entity.id
_entity.type
_entity.pdbx_description
1 polymer ?
#
loop_
_entity_poly.entity_id
_entity_poly.type
_entity_poly.pdbx_seq_one_letter_code
_entity_poly.pdbx_strand_id
1 'polypeptide(L)'
;MNNSSPYNFTQLDQYQYTDDNCSSVIEVMNYLLVNSSGGFLEFEFDVGTVYQSIIQGFEILKNGSLKEPPMDQDFWDWAVKDDRLVDPVSEIGWINCSKQLCEAVGWQGNPDIAGVGMLATYIIQAILITVYVCGILTVNLNQRPNQSWMWPPLSRILSAVLDTTREFLSTSAMFSLALLIASICSITQDEAYSTSTTTWILLLVIPLYSVLAVSVLHLAASEILQRYKGRVLVLLIIDVMVIVLAARSSFAYNYVGYGLNWKDFDPWTYGSPCLKLTSFKKMAVVSWTVAGFLCLGITTYLIDFLISMIRKRPGILAQPSGMVRWGIIGVGLCAMWFLIGWFVKLTLDIRSRSGDNNEDNQWTFGQVLALSTWAPFLIEFGYNIWEGPKKANEVHSNYPSKSVLPDSFAMQSPGEDEERGRFALLE
;
A
#
# COMPACT_ATOMS: atom_id res chain seq x y z
N MET A 1 34.07 56.20 5.16
CA MET A 1 32.97 55.54 5.88
C MET A 1 31.74 56.38 5.67
N ASN A 2 30.84 55.97 4.77
CA ASN A 2 29.57 56.65 4.57
C ASN A 2 28.68 56.34 5.79
N ASN A 3 28.31 57.36 6.56
CA ASN A 3 27.31 57.29 7.63
C ASN A 3 25.90 57.20 7.02
N SER A 4 25.63 56.16 6.22
CA SER A 4 24.23 55.84 5.91
C SER A 4 23.60 55.31 7.19
N SER A 5 22.57 56.00 7.68
CA SER A 5 21.75 55.52 8.79
C SER A 5 21.23 54.11 8.45
N PRO A 6 21.31 53.14 9.38
CA PRO A 6 20.79 51.78 9.14
C PRO A 6 19.31 51.84 8.74
N TYR A 7 18.91 50.97 7.80
CA TYR A 7 17.53 50.88 7.35
C TYR A 7 16.64 50.35 8.50
N ASN A 8 15.48 50.96 8.71
CA ASN A 8 14.58 50.55 9.78
C ASN A 8 13.55 49.54 9.27
N PHE A 9 13.88 48.26 9.34
CA PHE A 9 13.01 47.16 8.88
C PHE A 9 11.67 47.05 9.63
N THR A 10 11.51 47.73 10.78
CA THR A 10 10.20 47.79 11.47
C THR A 10 9.11 48.53 10.69
N GLN A 11 9.48 49.27 9.64
CA GLN A 11 8.55 49.93 8.74
C GLN A 11 7.96 48.99 7.68
N LEU A 12 8.55 47.80 7.49
CA LEU A 12 8.00 46.75 6.64
C LEU A 12 7.08 45.88 7.49
N ASP A 13 5.78 46.07 7.33
CA ASP A 13 4.77 45.22 7.96
C ASP A 13 4.60 43.94 7.12
N GLN A 14 5.04 42.81 7.67
CA GLN A 14 4.98 41.49 7.01
C GLN A 14 3.58 41.10 6.52
N TYR A 15 2.53 41.57 7.19
CA TYR A 15 1.13 41.27 6.82
C TYR A 15 0.66 42.03 5.57
N GLN A 16 1.47 42.96 5.07
CA GLN A 16 1.21 43.68 3.82
C GLN A 16 1.93 43.07 2.61
N TYR A 17 2.66 41.97 2.82
CA TYR A 17 3.15 41.17 1.72
C TYR A 17 1.95 40.57 0.99
N THR A 18 1.76 40.94 -0.27
CA THR A 18 0.73 40.40 -1.17
C THR A 18 1.36 40.20 -2.54
N ASP A 19 1.38 38.95 -2.99
CA ASP A 19 1.85 38.62 -4.33
C ASP A 19 0.92 37.56 -4.94
N ASP A 20 0.38 37.89 -6.12
CA ASP A 20 -0.49 37.01 -6.90
C ASP A 20 0.32 36.11 -7.85
N ASN A 21 1.62 36.40 -8.02
CA ASN A 21 2.50 35.59 -8.84
C ASN A 21 2.99 34.38 -8.05
N CYS A 22 2.35 33.24 -8.26
CA CYS A 22 2.71 31.99 -7.59
C CYS A 22 4.17 31.57 -7.79
N SER A 23 4.80 31.92 -8.93
CA SER A 23 6.22 31.60 -9.14
C SER A 23 7.10 32.35 -8.13
N SER A 24 6.84 33.64 -7.94
CA SER A 24 7.55 34.50 -7.01
C SER A 24 7.32 34.09 -5.56
N VAL A 25 6.06 33.83 -5.19
CA VAL A 25 5.70 33.36 -3.84
C VAL A 25 6.43 32.05 -3.49
N ILE A 26 6.43 31.07 -4.41
CA ILE A 26 7.09 29.77 -4.19
C ILE A 26 8.61 29.93 -4.06
N GLU A 27 9.22 30.75 -4.91
CA GLU A 27 10.66 31.00 -4.88
C GLU A 27 11.09 31.64 -3.55
N VAL A 28 10.36 32.68 -3.11
CA VAL A 28 10.57 33.33 -1.82
C VAL A 28 10.38 32.35 -0.68
N MET A 29 9.28 31.59 -0.69
CA MET A 29 8.97 30.61 0.34
C MET A 29 10.08 29.55 0.45
N ASN A 30 10.51 28.97 -0.66
CA ASN A 30 11.56 27.94 -0.69
C ASN A 30 12.89 28.47 -0.15
N TYR A 31 13.29 29.68 -0.54
CA TYR A 31 14.50 30.30 -0.02
C TYR A 31 14.43 30.51 1.50
N LEU A 32 13.31 31.05 1.98
CA LEU A 32 13.11 31.30 3.41
C LEU A 32 13.08 30.01 4.23
N LEU A 33 12.44 28.95 3.71
CA LEU A 33 12.38 27.62 4.33
C LEU A 33 13.77 26.99 4.50
N VAL A 34 14.61 27.04 3.46
CA VAL A 34 15.96 26.46 3.48
C VAL A 34 16.83 27.18 4.51
N ASN A 35 16.74 28.51 4.57
CA ASN A 35 17.57 29.30 5.48
C ASN A 35 17.07 29.31 6.93
N SER A 36 15.76 29.16 7.20
CA SER A 36 15.24 29.12 8.57
C SER A 36 15.47 27.77 9.25
N SER A 37 15.31 26.67 8.50
CA SER A 37 15.41 25.31 9.05
C SER A 37 16.86 24.78 9.15
N GLY A 38 17.82 25.49 8.55
CA GLY A 38 19.23 25.10 8.56
C GLY A 38 19.51 23.75 7.87
N GLY A 39 18.63 23.28 6.97
CA GLY A 39 18.64 21.89 6.52
C GLY A 39 18.13 21.56 5.11
N PHE A 40 18.97 20.76 4.43
CA PHE A 40 18.74 19.64 3.50
C PHE A 40 18.42 19.81 2.01
N LEU A 41 18.04 20.98 1.48
CA LEU A 41 17.86 21.11 0.03
C LEU A 41 18.89 22.09 -0.54
N GLU A 42 19.88 21.55 -1.26
CA GLU A 42 20.81 22.31 -2.10
C GLU A 42 20.05 22.83 -3.34
N PHE A 43 19.18 23.81 -3.13
CA PHE A 43 18.67 24.62 -4.23
C PHE A 43 19.61 25.80 -4.43
N GLU A 44 20.10 25.95 -5.66
CA GLU A 44 20.82 27.14 -6.07
C GLU A 44 19.78 28.23 -6.37
N PHE A 45 19.62 29.16 -5.44
CA PHE A 45 18.72 30.30 -5.60
C PHE A 45 19.47 31.50 -6.17
N ASP A 46 18.87 32.17 -7.16
CA ASP A 46 19.30 33.52 -7.51
C ASP A 46 18.77 34.48 -6.45
N VAL A 47 19.62 34.78 -5.47
CA VAL A 47 19.34 35.69 -4.35
C VAL A 47 18.81 37.04 -4.82
N GLY A 48 19.24 37.52 -6.00
CA GLY A 48 18.73 38.75 -6.60
C GLY A 48 17.27 38.64 -7.03
N THR A 49 16.88 37.52 -7.63
CA THR A 49 15.50 37.26 -8.04
C THR A 49 14.59 37.08 -6.84
N VAL A 50 15.03 36.34 -5.81
CA VAL A 50 14.30 36.21 -4.53
C VAL A 50 14.07 37.58 -3.89
N TYR A 51 15.11 38.40 -3.80
CA TYR A 51 14.99 39.76 -3.25
C TYR A 51 13.97 40.59 -4.03
N GLN A 52 14.03 40.59 -5.36
CA GLN A 52 13.07 41.32 -6.20
C GLN A 52 11.64 40.81 -5.99
N SER A 53 11.43 39.51 -5.86
CA SER A 53 10.13 38.91 -5.54
C SER A 53 9.63 39.32 -4.14
N ILE A 54 10.52 39.46 -3.14
CA ILE A 54 10.15 39.99 -1.82
C ILE A 54 9.70 41.45 -1.94
N ILE A 55 10.49 42.29 -2.60
CA ILE A 55 10.19 43.72 -2.76
C ILE A 55 8.89 43.93 -3.54
N GLN A 56 8.68 43.15 -4.61
CA GLN A 56 7.46 43.17 -5.40
C GLN A 56 6.23 42.73 -4.60
N GLY A 57 6.36 41.90 -3.57
CA GLY A 57 5.20 41.56 -2.74
C GLY A 57 4.74 42.68 -1.80
N PHE A 58 5.57 43.67 -1.47
CA PHE A 58 5.16 44.74 -0.55
C PHE A 58 4.47 45.92 -1.24
N GLU A 59 3.17 46.09 -1.02
CA GLU A 59 2.39 47.21 -1.59
C GLU A 59 2.91 48.59 -1.18
N ILE A 60 3.42 48.74 0.05
CA ILE A 60 3.98 50.01 0.53
C ILE A 60 5.19 50.46 -0.29
N LEU A 61 6.00 49.51 -0.78
CA LEU A 61 7.14 49.80 -1.65
C LEU A 61 6.66 50.16 -3.06
N LYS A 62 5.66 49.45 -3.59
CA LYS A 62 5.04 49.77 -4.89
C LYS A 62 4.47 51.19 -4.95
N ASN A 63 3.85 51.64 -3.86
CA ASN A 63 3.24 52.98 -3.77
C ASN A 63 4.26 54.11 -3.56
N GLY A 64 5.56 53.79 -3.43
CA GLY A 64 6.63 54.77 -3.20
C GLY A 64 6.61 55.41 -1.81
N SER A 65 5.78 54.90 -0.90
CA SER A 65 5.65 55.41 0.48
C SER A 65 6.89 55.12 1.33
N LEU A 66 7.68 54.13 0.93
CA LEU A 66 8.90 53.71 1.59
C LEU A 66 9.98 53.42 0.53
N LYS A 67 11.24 53.71 0.85
CA LYS A 67 12.38 53.41 -0.04
C LYS A 67 12.68 51.91 0.02
N GLU A 68 13.12 51.35 -1.10
CA GLU A 68 13.57 49.96 -1.14
C GLU A 68 14.70 49.71 -0.11
N PRO A 69 14.60 48.64 0.70
CA PRO A 69 15.66 48.27 1.63
C PRO A 69 16.91 47.82 0.87
N PRO A 70 18.13 48.09 1.36
CA PRO A 70 19.33 47.54 0.74
C PRO A 70 19.33 46.00 0.79
N MET A 71 19.81 45.35 -0.27
CA MET A 71 20.01 43.90 -0.31
C MET A 71 21.30 43.52 0.42
N ASP A 72 21.29 43.62 1.74
CA ASP A 72 22.42 43.29 2.62
C ASP A 72 22.07 42.15 3.61
N GLN A 73 23.02 41.79 4.48
CA GLN A 73 22.80 40.73 5.47
C GLN A 73 21.70 41.08 6.46
N ASP A 74 21.54 42.36 6.83
CA ASP A 74 20.52 42.79 7.78
C ASP A 74 19.11 42.57 7.22
N PHE A 75 18.92 42.76 5.90
CA PHE A 75 17.67 42.42 5.21
C PHE A 75 17.37 40.92 5.27
N TRP A 76 18.36 40.07 4.97
CA TRP A 76 18.15 38.62 5.00
C TRP A 76 17.95 38.09 6.41
N ASP A 77 18.70 38.62 7.37
CA ASP A 77 18.49 38.34 8.78
C ASP A 77 17.07 38.77 9.17
N TRP A 78 16.57 39.94 8.76
CA TRP A 78 15.17 40.32 9.01
C TRP A 78 14.15 39.40 8.33
N ALA A 79 14.39 39.00 7.08
CA ALA A 79 13.46 38.18 6.31
C ALA A 79 13.35 36.76 6.87
N VAL A 80 14.45 36.20 7.39
CA VAL A 80 14.55 34.83 7.92
C VAL A 80 14.28 34.77 9.42
N LYS A 81 14.67 35.79 10.20
CA LYS A 81 14.60 35.78 11.67
C LYS A 81 13.19 36.05 12.16
N ASP A 82 12.80 35.32 13.21
CA ASP A 82 11.48 35.35 13.86
C ASP A 82 10.31 34.84 12.98
N ASP A 83 10.58 34.10 11.89
CA ASP A 83 9.56 33.54 10.95
C ASP A 83 8.57 34.57 10.38
N ARG A 84 8.91 35.86 10.50
CA ARG A 84 8.04 37.00 10.28
C ARG A 84 7.50 37.09 8.87
N LEU A 85 8.37 36.92 7.88
CA LEU A 85 7.97 36.93 6.47
C LEU A 85 7.52 35.54 6.01
N VAL A 86 7.97 34.48 6.67
CA VAL A 86 7.69 33.13 6.19
C VAL A 86 6.23 32.74 6.40
N ASP A 87 5.66 33.09 7.55
CA ASP A 87 4.24 32.83 7.85
C ASP A 87 3.29 33.44 6.80
N PRO A 88 3.34 34.76 6.48
CA PRO A 88 2.44 35.35 5.49
C PRO A 88 2.71 34.86 4.06
N VAL A 89 3.99 34.68 3.66
CA VAL A 89 4.33 34.13 2.33
C VAL A 89 3.81 32.70 2.20
N SER A 90 3.96 31.89 3.24
CA SER A 90 3.45 30.53 3.31
C SER A 90 1.92 30.52 3.24
N GLU A 91 1.23 31.35 4.03
CA GLU A 91 -0.23 31.46 4.00
C GLU A 91 -0.74 31.82 2.61
N ILE A 92 -0.14 32.80 1.94
CA ILE A 92 -0.49 33.18 0.57
C ILE A 92 -0.19 32.05 -0.42
N GLY A 93 0.98 31.42 -0.29
CA GLY A 93 1.36 30.25 -1.09
C GLY A 93 0.33 29.13 -0.99
N TRP A 94 -0.18 28.87 0.22
CA TRP A 94 -1.16 27.82 0.45
C TRP A 94 -2.57 28.19 -0.01
N ILE A 95 -3.01 29.44 0.16
CA ILE A 95 -4.37 29.87 -0.22
C ILE A 95 -4.46 30.06 -1.73
N ASN A 96 -3.52 30.81 -2.33
CA ASN A 96 -3.61 31.24 -3.72
C ASN A 96 -2.86 30.30 -4.68
N CYS A 97 -1.82 29.64 -4.21
CA CYS A 97 -0.86 28.92 -5.06
C CYS A 97 -0.69 27.44 -4.72
N SER A 98 -1.65 26.85 -4.00
CA SER A 98 -1.58 25.47 -3.50
C SER A 98 -1.15 24.44 -4.55
N LYS A 99 -1.64 24.55 -5.79
CA LYS A 99 -1.31 23.59 -6.86
C LYS A 99 0.16 23.66 -7.26
N GLN A 100 0.65 24.85 -7.61
CA GLN A 100 2.04 25.05 -8.02
C GLN A 100 2.98 24.77 -6.86
N LEU A 101 2.56 25.11 -5.65
CA LEU A 101 3.31 24.86 -4.43
C LEU A 101 3.46 23.35 -4.16
N CYS A 102 2.39 22.57 -4.36
CA CYS A 102 2.44 21.11 -4.30
C CYS A 102 3.37 20.48 -5.34
N GLU A 103 3.41 21.04 -6.54
CA GLU A 103 4.27 20.59 -7.62
C GLU A 103 5.74 20.96 -7.37
N ALA A 104 6.00 22.13 -6.80
CA ALA A 104 7.34 22.62 -6.48
C ALA A 104 7.96 21.89 -5.29
N VAL A 105 7.20 21.69 -4.21
CA VAL A 105 7.64 20.89 -3.05
C VAL A 105 7.81 19.43 -3.44
N GLY A 106 7.00 18.96 -4.38
CA GLY A 106 7.03 17.57 -4.83
C GLY A 106 6.50 16.60 -3.78
N TRP A 107 6.72 15.32 -4.04
CA TRP A 107 6.37 14.25 -3.12
C TRP A 107 7.55 13.32 -2.92
N GLN A 108 8.13 13.37 -1.72
CA GLN A 108 9.26 12.53 -1.36
C GLN A 108 8.86 11.05 -1.20
N GLY A 109 7.65 10.78 -0.67
CA GLY A 109 7.05 9.45 -0.68
C GLY A 109 7.94 8.32 -0.17
N ASN A 110 7.60 7.10 -0.58
CA ASN A 110 8.50 5.96 -0.46
C ASN A 110 8.21 5.04 -1.65
N PRO A 111 9.07 5.02 -2.67
CA PRO A 111 8.81 4.27 -3.89
C PRO A 111 8.70 2.75 -3.64
N ASP A 112 9.27 2.21 -2.56
CA ASP A 112 9.16 0.79 -2.19
C ASP A 112 7.83 0.45 -1.48
N ILE A 113 6.99 1.44 -1.22
CA ILE A 113 5.64 1.26 -0.65
C ILE A 113 4.57 1.75 -1.63
N ALA A 114 4.72 2.98 -2.12
CA ALA A 114 3.73 3.68 -2.94
C ALA A 114 4.11 3.81 -4.41
N GLY A 115 5.30 3.32 -4.79
CA GLY A 115 5.76 3.42 -6.16
C GLY A 115 4.97 2.57 -7.14
N VAL A 116 5.10 2.93 -8.42
CA VAL A 116 4.29 2.36 -9.52
C VAL A 116 4.40 0.83 -9.60
N GLY A 117 5.60 0.27 -9.44
CA GLY A 117 5.78 -1.19 -9.48
C GLY A 117 5.16 -1.90 -8.28
N MET A 118 5.17 -1.30 -7.09
CA MET A 118 4.48 -1.85 -5.92
C MET A 118 2.97 -1.79 -6.09
N LEU A 119 2.44 -0.67 -6.58
CA LEU A 119 1.02 -0.54 -6.89
C LEU A 119 0.56 -1.61 -7.88
N ALA A 120 1.33 -1.85 -8.94
CA ALA A 120 1.06 -2.93 -9.89
C ALA A 120 1.08 -4.31 -9.21
N THR A 121 2.05 -4.57 -8.33
CA THR A 121 2.16 -5.80 -7.55
C THR A 121 0.90 -6.04 -6.70
N TYR A 122 0.41 -5.02 -6.00
CA TYR A 122 -0.81 -5.14 -5.20
C TYR A 122 -2.05 -5.38 -6.06
N ILE A 123 -2.20 -4.68 -7.18
CA ILE A 123 -3.33 -4.87 -8.09
C ILE A 123 -3.33 -6.28 -8.68
N ILE A 124 -2.15 -6.79 -9.10
CA ILE A 124 -1.99 -8.17 -9.58
C ILE A 124 -2.43 -9.16 -8.51
N GLN A 125 -2.01 -8.97 -7.26
CA GLN A 125 -2.43 -9.81 -6.14
C GLN A 125 -3.96 -9.81 -5.95
N ALA A 126 -4.62 -8.64 -5.98
CA ALA A 126 -6.08 -8.52 -5.83
C ALA A 126 -6.83 -9.26 -6.94
N ILE A 127 -6.38 -9.07 -8.18
CA ILE A 127 -6.97 -9.70 -9.37
C ILE A 127 -6.82 -11.21 -9.27
N LEU A 128 -5.60 -11.70 -9.01
CA LEU A 128 -5.33 -13.13 -8.91
C LEU A 128 -6.16 -13.77 -7.79
N ILE A 129 -6.22 -13.17 -6.59
CA ILE A 129 -7.05 -13.70 -5.50
C ILE A 129 -8.52 -13.78 -5.89
N THR A 130 -9.04 -12.75 -6.56
CA THR A 130 -10.42 -12.74 -7.04
C THR A 130 -10.67 -13.88 -8.04
N VAL A 131 -9.76 -14.07 -9.01
CA VAL A 131 -9.84 -15.17 -10.00
C VAL A 131 -9.81 -16.54 -9.30
N TYR A 132 -8.91 -16.74 -8.33
CA TYR A 132 -8.79 -18.01 -7.61
C TYR A 132 -10.02 -18.31 -6.77
N VAL A 133 -10.56 -17.32 -6.06
CA VAL A 133 -11.79 -17.49 -5.27
C VAL A 133 -12.97 -17.81 -6.19
N CYS A 134 -13.10 -17.12 -7.32
CA CYS A 134 -14.14 -17.41 -8.31
C CYS A 134 -14.01 -18.83 -8.89
N GLY A 135 -12.79 -19.28 -9.18
CA GLY A 135 -12.52 -20.65 -9.63
C GLY A 135 -12.95 -21.68 -8.59
N ILE A 136 -12.47 -21.54 -7.34
CA ILE A 136 -12.82 -22.45 -6.25
C ILE A 136 -14.34 -22.47 -5.99
N LEU A 137 -14.99 -21.30 -6.01
CA LEU A 137 -16.45 -21.20 -5.87
C LEU A 137 -17.17 -21.95 -6.99
N THR A 138 -16.71 -21.80 -8.24
CA THR A 138 -17.30 -22.49 -9.40
C THR A 138 -17.21 -24.01 -9.26
N VAL A 139 -16.05 -24.52 -8.81
CA VAL A 139 -15.88 -25.96 -8.53
C VAL A 139 -16.87 -26.44 -7.48
N ASN A 140 -16.98 -25.71 -6.37
CA ASN A 140 -17.85 -26.09 -5.25
C ASN A 140 -19.34 -26.03 -5.61
N LEU A 141 -19.74 -25.11 -6.50
CA LEU A 141 -21.12 -25.05 -7.01
C LEU A 141 -21.40 -26.17 -8.04
N ASN A 142 -20.42 -26.51 -8.88
CA ASN A 142 -20.55 -27.53 -9.94
C ASN A 142 -20.42 -28.97 -9.44
N GLN A 143 -20.00 -29.22 -8.20
CA GLN A 143 -20.06 -30.55 -7.58
C GLN A 143 -21.51 -31.09 -7.42
N ARG A 144 -22.53 -30.33 -7.84
CA ARG A 144 -23.90 -30.85 -7.96
C ARG A 144 -23.99 -31.82 -9.16
N PRO A 145 -24.45 -33.07 -8.93
CA PRO A 145 -24.21 -34.22 -9.82
C PRO A 145 -24.87 -34.20 -11.20
N ASN A 146 -25.57 -33.12 -11.59
CA ASN A 146 -26.49 -33.16 -12.73
C ASN A 146 -26.16 -32.19 -13.88
N GLN A 147 -24.98 -31.55 -13.88
CA GLN A 147 -24.71 -30.46 -14.83
C GLN A 147 -23.29 -30.52 -15.41
N SER A 148 -23.08 -31.41 -16.38
CA SER A 148 -21.84 -31.55 -17.16
C SER A 148 -21.67 -30.50 -18.28
N TRP A 149 -22.37 -29.37 -18.21
CA TRP A 149 -22.32 -28.31 -19.23
C TRP A 149 -21.19 -27.30 -18.97
N MET A 150 -20.01 -27.77 -18.59
CA MET A 150 -18.86 -26.88 -18.43
C MET A 150 -18.06 -26.84 -19.72
N TRP A 151 -17.83 -25.63 -20.24
CA TRP A 151 -17.11 -25.42 -21.49
C TRP A 151 -15.68 -25.97 -21.40
N PRO A 152 -15.18 -26.70 -22.43
CA PRO A 152 -13.85 -27.30 -22.42
C PRO A 152 -12.67 -26.37 -22.07
N PRO A 153 -12.61 -25.09 -22.50
CA PRO A 153 -11.53 -24.20 -22.08
C PRO A 153 -11.64 -23.80 -20.60
N LEU A 154 -12.86 -23.66 -20.08
CA LEU A 154 -13.10 -23.26 -18.70
C LEU A 154 -12.69 -24.37 -17.72
N SER A 155 -12.91 -25.64 -18.09
CA SER A 155 -12.45 -26.77 -17.27
C SER A 155 -10.93 -26.83 -17.18
N ARG A 156 -10.21 -26.54 -18.27
CA ARG A 156 -8.73 -26.46 -18.26
C ARG A 156 -8.22 -25.37 -17.33
N ILE A 157 -8.79 -24.17 -17.42
CA ILE A 157 -8.43 -23.05 -16.55
C ILE A 157 -8.73 -23.40 -15.09
N LEU A 158 -9.89 -24.00 -14.81
CA LEU A 158 -10.30 -24.38 -13.46
C LEU A 158 -9.38 -25.42 -12.84
N SER A 159 -8.97 -26.43 -13.61
CA SER A 159 -7.96 -27.41 -13.18
C SER A 159 -6.62 -26.73 -12.90
N ALA A 160 -6.14 -25.86 -13.79
CA ALA A 160 -4.91 -25.11 -13.59
C ALA A 160 -4.96 -24.23 -12.32
N VAL A 161 -6.09 -23.57 -12.06
CA VAL A 161 -6.32 -22.79 -10.83
C VAL A 161 -6.21 -23.70 -9.61
N LEU A 162 -6.90 -24.83 -9.58
CA LEU A 162 -6.87 -25.75 -8.43
C LEU A 162 -5.46 -26.29 -8.15
N ASP A 163 -4.75 -26.70 -9.19
CA ASP A 163 -3.40 -27.28 -9.07
C ASP A 163 -2.40 -26.24 -8.52
N THR A 164 -2.44 -25.02 -9.04
CA THR A 164 -1.52 -23.94 -8.66
C THR A 164 -1.94 -23.16 -7.41
N THR A 165 -3.16 -23.37 -6.88
CA THR A 165 -3.69 -22.66 -5.69
C THR A 165 -2.73 -22.77 -4.51
N ARG A 166 -2.10 -23.93 -4.35
CA ARG A 166 -1.17 -24.17 -3.26
C ARG A 166 0.06 -23.26 -3.32
N GLU A 167 0.64 -23.15 -4.50
CA GLU A 167 1.84 -22.36 -4.73
C GLU A 167 1.53 -20.89 -4.62
N PHE A 168 0.44 -20.46 -5.27
CA PHE A 168 -0.04 -19.09 -5.20
C PHE A 168 -0.30 -18.63 -3.76
N LEU A 169 -0.94 -19.47 -2.94
CA LEU A 169 -1.17 -19.18 -1.53
C LEU A 169 0.14 -19.06 -0.74
N SER A 170 1.14 -19.91 -1.02
CA SER A 170 2.44 -19.86 -0.36
C SER A 170 3.19 -18.57 -0.70
N THR A 171 3.25 -18.24 -1.99
CA THR A 171 3.87 -17.02 -2.51
C THR A 171 3.19 -15.77 -1.96
N SER A 172 1.85 -15.74 -1.96
CA SER A 172 1.08 -14.64 -1.38
C SER A 172 1.30 -14.49 0.13
N ALA A 173 1.43 -15.60 0.86
CA ALA A 173 1.72 -15.56 2.29
C ALA A 173 3.14 -15.05 2.57
N MET A 174 4.14 -15.44 1.77
CA MET A 174 5.50 -14.91 1.87
C MET A 174 5.55 -13.41 1.59
N PHE A 175 4.86 -12.96 0.53
CA PHE A 175 4.73 -11.54 0.20
C PHE A 175 4.08 -10.76 1.34
N SER A 176 2.98 -11.28 1.90
CA SER A 176 2.31 -10.68 3.04
C SER A 176 3.19 -10.61 4.29
N LEU A 177 3.97 -11.64 4.55
CA LEU A 177 4.88 -11.67 5.69
C LEU A 177 6.03 -10.66 5.51
N ALA A 178 6.58 -10.54 4.30
CA ALA A 178 7.58 -9.54 3.98
C ALA A 178 7.06 -8.11 4.21
N LEU A 179 5.83 -7.81 3.76
CA LEU A 179 5.18 -6.52 4.02
C LEU A 179 4.97 -6.26 5.51
N LEU A 180 4.51 -7.26 6.27
CA LEU A 180 4.34 -7.13 7.72
C LEU A 180 5.67 -6.84 8.43
N ILE A 181 6.73 -7.57 8.09
CA ILE A 181 8.07 -7.37 8.65
C ILE A 181 8.58 -5.97 8.32
N ALA A 182 8.54 -5.60 7.04
CA ALA A 182 8.97 -4.28 6.58
C ALA A 182 8.21 -3.18 7.33
N SER A 183 6.88 -3.28 7.44
CA SER A 183 6.09 -2.27 8.12
C SER A 183 6.33 -2.18 9.62
N ILE A 184 6.52 -3.29 10.32
CA ILE A 184 6.87 -3.28 11.74
C ILE A 184 8.25 -2.64 11.93
N CYS A 185 9.25 -3.02 11.13
CA CYS A 185 10.60 -2.46 11.21
C CYS A 185 10.61 -0.96 10.89
N SER A 186 9.90 -0.52 9.84
CA SER A 186 9.82 0.90 9.50
C SER A 186 9.14 1.72 10.60
N ILE A 187 8.03 1.25 11.19
CA ILE A 187 7.37 1.98 12.29
C ILE A 187 8.27 2.10 13.53
N THR A 188 9.23 1.19 13.73
CA THR A 188 10.16 1.26 14.87
C THR A 188 11.33 2.23 14.69
N GLN A 189 11.63 2.66 13.46
CA GLN A 189 12.71 3.61 13.22
C GLN A 189 12.21 5.02 13.53
N ASP A 190 12.96 5.78 14.33
CA ASP A 190 12.59 7.14 14.74
C ASP A 190 12.39 8.09 13.54
N GLU A 191 13.06 7.81 12.41
CA GLU A 191 12.89 8.54 11.14
C GLU A 191 11.50 8.35 10.53
N ALA A 192 10.77 7.27 10.83
CA ALA A 192 9.39 7.12 10.37
C ALA A 192 8.41 8.09 11.05
N TYR A 193 8.80 8.70 12.18
CA TYR A 193 8.02 9.75 12.84
C TYR A 193 8.24 11.13 12.21
N SER A 194 9.42 11.38 11.60
CA SER A 194 9.73 12.65 10.93
C SER A 194 9.31 12.68 9.45
N THR A 195 9.28 11.54 8.76
CA THR A 195 9.18 11.45 7.29
C THR A 195 7.75 11.40 6.71
N SER A 196 6.79 12.10 7.31
CA SER A 196 5.38 12.29 6.87
C SER A 196 4.32 11.32 7.43
N THR A 197 3.20 11.87 7.89
CA THR A 197 2.00 11.16 8.41
C THR A 197 1.43 10.12 7.43
N THR A 198 1.66 10.34 6.15
CA THR A 198 1.25 9.50 5.03
C THR A 198 2.04 8.21 4.91
N THR A 199 3.32 8.21 5.24
CA THR A 199 4.12 6.98 5.24
C THR A 199 3.60 6.03 6.33
N TRP A 200 3.34 6.55 7.53
CA TRP A 200 2.84 5.75 8.66
C TRP A 200 1.52 5.00 8.37
N ILE A 201 0.52 5.67 7.78
CA ILE A 201 -0.77 5.04 7.48
C ILE A 201 -0.65 3.99 6.37
N LEU A 202 0.26 4.17 5.40
CA LEU A 202 0.51 3.16 4.38
C LEU A 202 1.15 1.90 4.95
N LEU A 203 2.06 2.06 5.93
CA LEU A 203 2.64 0.94 6.69
C LEU A 203 1.58 0.15 7.49
N LEU A 204 0.40 0.72 7.73
CA LEU A 204 -0.73 0.00 8.31
C LEU A 204 -1.65 -0.62 7.24
N VAL A 205 -2.09 0.18 6.26
CA VAL A 205 -3.10 -0.22 5.28
C VAL A 205 -2.61 -1.33 4.36
N ILE A 206 -1.37 -1.23 3.86
CA ILE A 206 -0.86 -2.12 2.82
C ILE A 206 -0.62 -3.55 3.31
N PRO A 207 0.05 -3.79 4.46
CA PRO A 207 0.17 -5.14 5.00
C PRO A 207 -1.18 -5.74 5.34
N LEU A 208 -2.11 -4.96 5.91
CA LEU A 208 -3.45 -5.45 6.24
C LEU A 208 -4.23 -5.87 4.99
N TYR A 209 -4.14 -5.09 3.91
CA TYR A 209 -4.69 -5.48 2.61
C TYR A 209 -4.15 -6.85 2.18
N SER A 210 -2.83 -7.03 2.19
CA SER A 210 -2.20 -8.28 1.75
C SER A 210 -2.56 -9.47 2.66
N VAL A 211 -2.62 -9.26 3.99
CA VAL A 211 -3.01 -10.32 4.94
C VAL A 211 -4.45 -10.73 4.70
N LEU A 212 -5.36 -9.78 4.52
CA LEU A 212 -6.76 -10.04 4.22
C LEU A 212 -6.90 -10.85 2.93
N ALA A 213 -6.13 -10.49 1.90
CA ALA A 213 -6.01 -11.21 0.65
C ALA A 213 -5.64 -12.70 0.87
N VAL A 214 -4.58 -12.95 1.65
CA VAL A 214 -4.13 -14.31 2.02
C VAL A 214 -5.18 -15.05 2.83
N SER A 215 -5.81 -14.41 3.82
CA SER A 215 -6.85 -15.01 4.66
C SER A 215 -8.08 -15.42 3.84
N VAL A 216 -8.51 -14.58 2.90
CA VAL A 216 -9.62 -14.87 1.98
C VAL A 216 -9.31 -16.12 1.15
N LEU A 217 -8.13 -16.17 0.51
CA LEU A 217 -7.72 -17.32 -0.29
C LEU A 217 -7.57 -18.58 0.58
N HIS A 218 -7.05 -18.43 1.80
CA HIS A 218 -6.92 -19.53 2.76
C HIS A 218 -8.28 -20.13 3.13
N LEU A 219 -9.27 -19.29 3.42
CA LEU A 219 -10.63 -19.70 3.72
C LEU A 219 -11.31 -20.32 2.51
N ALA A 220 -11.08 -19.82 1.30
CA ALA A 220 -11.62 -20.42 0.08
C ALA A 220 -11.04 -21.83 -0.14
N ALA A 221 -9.73 -21.99 0.04
CA ALA A 221 -9.01 -23.21 -0.29
C ALA A 221 -8.85 -24.21 0.86
N SER A 222 -9.54 -24.03 2.00
CA SER A 222 -9.34 -24.83 3.21
C SER A 222 -9.66 -26.32 3.04
N GLU A 223 -10.57 -26.68 2.13
CA GLU A 223 -10.96 -28.08 1.87
C GLU A 223 -10.01 -28.81 0.92
N ILE A 224 -9.33 -28.08 0.03
CA ILE A 224 -8.54 -28.67 -1.06
C ILE A 224 -7.16 -29.12 -0.54
N LEU A 225 -6.67 -28.52 0.54
CA LEU A 225 -5.24 -28.54 0.85
C LEU A 225 -4.93 -29.35 2.11
N GLN A 226 -4.28 -30.49 1.92
CA GLN A 226 -4.06 -31.51 2.97
C GLN A 226 -2.96 -31.16 4.00
N ARG A 227 -2.05 -30.20 3.73
CA ARG A 227 -0.94 -29.84 4.65
C ARG A 227 -1.36 -28.82 5.71
N TYR A 228 -2.19 -29.25 6.66
CA TYR A 228 -2.81 -28.36 7.65
C TYR A 228 -1.82 -27.80 8.71
N LYS A 229 -0.77 -28.53 9.11
CA LYS A 229 0.15 -28.09 10.19
C LYS A 229 0.97 -26.84 9.85
N GLY A 230 1.61 -26.84 8.67
CA GLY A 230 2.44 -25.71 8.24
C GLY A 230 1.62 -24.42 8.03
N ARG A 231 0.37 -24.57 7.61
CA ARG A 231 -0.58 -23.47 7.45
C ARG A 231 -0.93 -22.78 8.74
N VAL A 232 -1.25 -23.57 9.76
CA VAL A 232 -1.54 -23.06 11.09
C VAL A 232 -0.34 -22.29 11.62
N LEU A 233 0.88 -22.80 11.42
CA LEU A 233 2.10 -22.09 11.83
C LEU A 233 2.24 -20.74 11.12
N VAL A 234 2.06 -20.69 9.79
CA VAL A 234 2.14 -19.43 9.02
C VAL A 234 1.05 -18.44 9.46
N LEU A 235 -0.19 -18.89 9.65
CA LEU A 235 -1.28 -18.05 10.13
C LEU A 235 -1.02 -17.52 11.55
N LEU A 236 -0.43 -18.33 12.42
CA LEU A 236 -0.02 -17.91 13.76
C LEU A 236 1.05 -16.81 13.70
N ILE A 237 2.05 -16.96 12.82
CA ILE A 237 3.08 -15.92 12.64
C ILE A 237 2.45 -14.63 12.13
N ILE A 238 1.59 -14.73 11.11
CA ILE A 238 0.86 -13.58 10.55
C ILE A 238 0.02 -12.90 11.63
N ASP A 239 -0.73 -13.65 12.43
CA ASP A 239 -1.59 -13.11 13.49
C ASP A 239 -0.80 -12.35 14.53
N VAL A 240 0.30 -12.92 15.03
CA VAL A 240 1.21 -12.25 15.97
C VAL A 240 1.75 -10.95 15.37
N MET A 241 2.16 -10.97 14.10
CA MET A 241 2.68 -9.79 13.41
C MET A 241 1.60 -8.71 13.22
N VAL A 242 0.35 -9.08 12.90
CA VAL A 242 -0.76 -8.13 12.79
C VAL A 242 -1.08 -7.49 14.15
N ILE A 243 -1.05 -8.26 15.24
CA ILE A 243 -1.21 -7.73 16.60
C ILE A 243 -0.12 -6.71 16.92
N VAL A 244 1.15 -7.04 16.64
CA VAL A 244 2.29 -6.15 16.85
C VAL A 244 2.14 -4.87 16.00
N LEU A 245 1.77 -5.01 14.73
CA LEU A 245 1.53 -3.88 13.82
C LEU A 245 0.40 -2.98 14.33
N ALA A 246 -0.72 -3.55 14.74
CA ALA A 246 -1.87 -2.81 15.27
C ALA A 246 -1.52 -2.07 16.58
N ALA A 247 -0.79 -2.73 17.48
CA ALA A 247 -0.35 -2.13 18.74
C ALA A 247 0.65 -0.98 18.49
N ARG A 248 1.65 -1.19 17.64
CA ARG A 248 2.67 -0.18 17.31
C ARG A 248 2.08 1.00 16.56
N SER A 249 1.24 0.74 15.56
CA SER A 249 0.56 1.82 14.82
C SER A 249 -0.37 2.62 15.75
N SER A 250 -1.14 1.96 16.63
CA SER A 250 -1.97 2.66 17.62
C SER A 250 -1.14 3.50 18.59
N PHE A 251 -0.01 2.98 19.08
CA PHE A 251 0.89 3.76 19.93
C PHE A 251 1.46 4.97 19.20
N ALA A 252 1.93 4.78 17.97
CA ALA A 252 2.45 5.87 17.13
C ALA A 252 1.38 6.96 16.90
N TYR A 253 0.15 6.56 16.59
CA TYR A 253 -0.97 7.51 16.44
C TYR A 253 -1.25 8.31 17.72
N ASN A 254 -1.23 7.65 18.89
CA ASN A 254 -1.43 8.34 20.17
C ASN A 254 -0.25 9.24 20.52
N TYR A 255 0.99 8.81 20.28
CA TYR A 255 2.18 9.61 20.55
C TYR A 255 2.18 10.91 19.74
N VAL A 256 1.91 10.82 18.43
CA VAL A 256 1.70 11.99 17.56
C VAL A 256 0.46 12.79 18.01
N GLY A 257 -0.57 12.11 18.54
CA GLY A 257 -1.79 12.69 19.08
C GLY A 257 -1.64 13.56 20.34
N TYR A 258 -0.73 13.19 21.25
CA TYR A 258 -0.59 13.80 22.58
C TYR A 258 0.57 14.80 22.68
N GLY A 259 1.60 14.69 21.84
CA GLY A 259 2.74 15.63 21.85
C GLY A 259 2.45 16.97 21.16
N LEU A 260 1.45 17.02 20.29
CA LEU A 260 1.06 18.19 19.53
C LEU A 260 -0.43 18.42 19.74
N ASN A 261 -0.79 19.52 20.42
CA ASN A 261 -2.12 20.08 20.24
C ASN A 261 -2.27 20.34 18.74
N TRP A 262 -3.02 19.48 18.03
CA TRP A 262 -3.37 19.57 16.60
C TRP A 262 -4.10 20.88 16.21
N LYS A 263 -4.08 21.88 17.07
CA LYS A 263 -4.81 23.13 16.94
C LYS A 263 -3.96 24.39 16.94
N ASP A 264 -2.74 24.43 17.51
CA ASP A 264 -2.17 25.76 17.83
C ASP A 264 -0.68 26.02 17.59
N PHE A 265 0.19 25.12 17.10
CA PHE A 265 1.57 25.53 16.77
C PHE A 265 2.17 24.77 15.57
N ASP A 266 2.85 25.55 14.72
CA ASP A 266 3.63 25.25 13.50
C ASP A 266 2.90 25.06 12.15
N PRO A 267 2.76 26.15 11.37
CA PRO A 267 2.50 26.13 9.92
C PRO A 267 3.49 25.27 9.10
N TRP A 268 4.65 24.96 9.67
CA TRP A 268 5.77 24.26 9.05
C TRP A 268 5.63 22.75 9.00
N THR A 269 4.77 22.18 9.86
CA THR A 269 4.74 20.73 10.12
C THR A 269 3.40 20.10 9.75
N TYR A 270 2.42 20.87 9.27
CA TYR A 270 1.16 20.32 8.78
C TYR A 270 1.32 19.75 7.38
N GLY A 271 1.03 18.45 7.31
CA GLY A 271 0.95 17.66 6.09
C GLY A 271 0.32 18.46 4.96
N SER A 272 1.07 18.50 3.86
CA SER A 272 0.82 19.33 2.70
C SER A 272 -0.68 19.44 2.39
N PRO A 273 -1.25 20.62 2.12
CA PRO A 273 -2.61 20.74 1.58
C PRO A 273 -2.77 19.98 0.24
N CYS A 274 -1.66 19.50 -0.31
CA CYS A 274 -1.60 18.47 -1.32
C CYS A 274 -2.32 17.17 -0.90
N LEU A 275 -2.56 16.90 0.38
CA LEU A 275 -3.36 15.76 0.84
C LEU A 275 -4.36 16.10 1.94
N LYS A 276 -5.60 15.63 1.78
CA LYS A 276 -6.67 15.84 2.77
C LYS A 276 -6.46 14.94 3.99
N LEU A 277 -5.84 15.48 5.04
CA LEU A 277 -5.50 14.74 6.26
C LEU A 277 -6.68 14.02 6.93
N THR A 278 -7.88 14.60 6.82
CA THR A 278 -9.12 14.04 7.39
C THR A 278 -9.48 12.66 6.84
N SER A 279 -9.01 12.30 5.65
CA SER A 279 -9.20 10.96 5.09
C SER A 279 -8.37 9.91 5.83
N PHE A 280 -7.18 10.23 6.33
CA PHE A 280 -6.28 9.25 6.94
C PHE A 280 -6.73 8.83 8.33
N LYS A 281 -7.25 9.75 9.15
CA LYS A 281 -7.79 9.39 10.48
C LYS A 281 -8.94 8.39 10.37
N LYS A 282 -9.87 8.64 9.44
CA LYS A 282 -10.99 7.71 9.18
C LYS A 282 -10.45 6.37 8.69
N MET A 283 -9.47 6.40 7.80
CA MET A 283 -8.85 5.19 7.27
C MET A 283 -8.13 4.38 8.35
N ALA A 284 -7.38 5.01 9.24
CA ALA A 284 -6.69 4.35 10.34
C ALA A 284 -7.66 3.58 11.25
N VAL A 285 -8.79 4.22 11.61
CA VAL A 285 -9.84 3.59 12.41
C VAL A 285 -10.44 2.39 11.68
N VAL A 286 -10.71 2.51 10.38
CA VAL A 286 -11.19 1.40 9.55
C VAL A 286 -10.16 0.27 9.52
N SER A 287 -8.88 0.58 9.30
CA SER A 287 -7.79 -0.39 9.27
C SER A 287 -7.60 -1.12 10.60
N TRP A 288 -7.61 -0.44 11.74
CA TRP A 288 -7.56 -1.11 13.05
C TRP A 288 -8.79 -1.97 13.32
N THR A 289 -9.96 -1.53 12.88
CA THR A 289 -11.19 -2.32 13.00
C THR A 289 -11.06 -3.61 12.19
N VAL A 290 -10.59 -3.53 10.94
CA VAL A 290 -10.32 -4.69 10.08
C VAL A 290 -9.27 -5.60 10.72
N ALA A 291 -8.16 -5.04 11.22
CA ALA A 291 -7.12 -5.79 11.91
C ALA A 291 -7.66 -6.54 13.14
N GLY A 292 -8.48 -5.87 13.96
CA GLY A 292 -9.11 -6.47 15.13
C GLY A 292 -10.00 -7.65 14.76
N PHE A 293 -10.88 -7.50 13.77
CA PHE A 293 -11.71 -8.61 13.29
C PHE A 293 -10.88 -9.76 12.70
N LEU A 294 -9.82 -9.44 11.96
CA LEU A 294 -8.92 -10.43 11.37
C LEU A 294 -8.19 -11.23 12.46
N CYS A 295 -7.63 -10.55 13.47
CA CYS A 295 -6.98 -11.20 14.60
C CYS A 295 -7.97 -12.04 15.41
N LEU A 296 -9.16 -11.53 15.70
CA LEU A 296 -10.20 -12.32 16.39
C LEU A 296 -10.57 -13.58 15.60
N GLY A 297 -10.69 -13.47 14.28
CA GLY A 297 -10.97 -14.61 13.41
C GLY A 297 -9.85 -15.65 13.40
N ILE A 298 -8.60 -15.21 13.21
CA ILE A 298 -7.44 -16.11 13.17
C ILE A 298 -7.18 -16.74 14.54
N THR A 299 -7.16 -15.96 15.63
CA THR A 299 -6.99 -16.49 17.00
C THR A 299 -8.04 -17.53 17.36
N THR A 300 -9.33 -17.28 17.03
CA THR A 300 -10.41 -18.24 17.27
C THR A 300 -10.16 -19.55 16.50
N TYR A 301 -9.74 -19.45 15.24
CA TYR A 301 -9.36 -20.61 14.43
C TYR A 301 -8.17 -21.38 15.02
N LEU A 302 -7.12 -20.68 15.47
CA LEU A 302 -5.95 -21.29 16.09
C LEU A 302 -6.28 -21.98 17.41
N ILE A 303 -7.13 -21.37 18.24
CA ILE A 303 -7.56 -21.94 19.53
C ILE A 303 -8.38 -23.21 19.29
N ASP A 304 -9.37 -23.19 18.38
CA ASP A 304 -10.16 -24.39 18.07
C ASP A 304 -9.27 -25.50 17.51
N PHE A 305 -8.29 -25.16 16.67
CA PHE A 305 -7.29 -26.10 16.17
C PHE A 305 -6.45 -26.73 17.29
N LEU A 306 -5.93 -25.94 18.23
CA LEU A 306 -5.16 -26.44 19.37
C LEU A 306 -6.02 -27.34 20.27
N ILE A 307 -7.26 -26.96 20.54
CA ILE A 307 -8.22 -27.75 21.32
C ILE A 307 -8.52 -29.07 20.59
N SER A 308 -8.73 -29.05 19.28
CA SER A 308 -8.96 -30.24 18.46
C SER A 308 -7.77 -31.20 18.50
N MET A 309 -6.55 -30.66 18.44
CA MET A 309 -5.31 -31.45 18.56
C MET A 309 -5.21 -32.13 19.93
N ILE A 310 -5.50 -31.41 21.01
CA ILE A 310 -5.45 -31.94 22.38
C ILE A 310 -6.54 -32.99 22.61
N ARG A 311 -7.78 -32.71 22.18
CA ARG A 311 -8.93 -33.59 22.40
C ARG A 311 -8.99 -34.79 21.45
N LYS A 312 -8.15 -34.85 20.43
CA LYS A 312 -8.21 -35.83 19.32
C LYS A 312 -9.62 -35.96 18.71
N ARG A 313 -10.41 -34.89 18.78
CA ARG A 313 -11.77 -34.80 18.24
C ARG A 313 -11.85 -33.65 17.25
N PRO A 314 -12.66 -33.76 16.18
CA PRO A 314 -12.87 -32.65 15.26
C PRO A 314 -13.39 -31.44 16.05
N GLY A 315 -12.77 -30.28 15.83
CA GLY A 315 -13.16 -29.02 16.46
C GLY A 315 -14.61 -28.69 16.14
N ILE A 316 -15.36 -28.24 17.15
CA ILE A 316 -16.80 -27.95 17.02
C ILE A 316 -17.01 -26.58 16.36
N LEU A 317 -16.06 -25.65 16.51
CA LEU A 317 -16.10 -24.31 15.90
C LEU A 317 -15.39 -24.23 14.54
N ALA A 318 -14.61 -25.26 14.15
CA ALA A 318 -13.77 -25.27 12.96
C ALA A 318 -14.52 -25.22 11.62
N GLN A 319 -15.79 -25.62 11.58
CA GLN A 319 -16.55 -25.69 10.34
C GLN A 319 -17.79 -24.79 10.43
N PRO A 320 -17.64 -23.47 10.22
CA PRO A 320 -18.80 -22.61 10.00
C PRO A 320 -19.63 -23.22 8.86
N SER A 321 -20.96 -23.12 8.97
CA SER A 321 -21.84 -23.55 7.88
C SER A 321 -21.37 -22.93 6.56
N GLY A 322 -21.51 -23.68 5.45
CA GLY A 322 -20.97 -23.24 4.15
C GLY A 322 -21.39 -21.81 3.79
N MET A 323 -22.64 -21.43 4.08
CA MET A 323 -23.16 -20.08 3.85
C MET A 323 -22.41 -19.00 4.64
N VAL A 324 -22.12 -19.25 5.92
CA VAL A 324 -21.36 -18.31 6.77
C VAL A 324 -19.93 -18.15 6.27
N ARG A 325 -19.27 -19.25 5.91
CA ARG A 325 -17.91 -19.22 5.35
C ARG A 325 -17.84 -18.39 4.07
N TRP A 326 -18.74 -18.60 3.12
CA TRP A 326 -18.80 -17.82 1.89
C TRP A 326 -19.19 -16.36 2.14
N GLY A 327 -20.02 -16.09 3.14
CA GLY A 327 -20.30 -14.73 3.60
C GLY A 327 -19.04 -14.01 4.10
N ILE A 328 -18.22 -14.67 4.94
CA ILE A 328 -16.94 -14.13 5.42
C ILE A 328 -15.98 -13.88 4.26
N ILE A 329 -15.87 -14.82 3.31
CA ILE A 329 -15.04 -14.67 2.10
C ILE A 329 -15.51 -13.45 1.29
N GLY A 330 -16.82 -13.28 1.08
CA GLY A 330 -17.37 -12.13 0.35
C GLY A 330 -17.08 -10.80 1.03
N VAL A 331 -17.29 -10.70 2.36
CA VAL A 331 -16.93 -9.50 3.13
C VAL A 331 -15.44 -9.21 3.07
N GLY A 332 -14.59 -10.25 3.19
CA GLY A 332 -13.14 -10.12 3.07
C GLY A 332 -12.70 -9.63 1.69
N LEU A 333 -13.28 -10.13 0.61
CA LEU A 333 -13.03 -9.63 -0.74
C LEU A 333 -13.44 -8.16 -0.90
N CYS A 334 -14.62 -7.78 -0.41
CA CYS A 334 -15.07 -6.39 -0.44
C CYS A 334 -14.13 -5.46 0.33
N ALA A 335 -13.70 -5.86 1.53
CA ALA A 335 -12.75 -5.10 2.33
C ALA A 335 -11.39 -5.02 1.64
N MET A 336 -10.90 -6.10 1.02
CA MET A 336 -9.65 -6.12 0.25
C MET A 336 -9.70 -5.11 -0.89
N TRP A 337 -10.75 -5.15 -1.72
CA TRP A 337 -10.95 -4.21 -2.83
C TRP A 337 -11.16 -2.76 -2.35
N PHE A 338 -11.80 -2.56 -1.20
CA PHE A 338 -11.93 -1.24 -0.60
C PHE A 338 -10.57 -0.66 -0.18
N LEU A 339 -9.71 -1.44 0.49
CA LEU A 339 -8.40 -0.99 0.93
C LEU A 339 -7.49 -0.64 -0.26
N ILE A 340 -7.42 -1.51 -1.28
CA ILE A 340 -6.61 -1.23 -2.48
C ILE A 340 -7.21 -0.10 -3.32
N GLY A 341 -8.53 0.01 -3.42
CA GLY A 341 -9.20 1.10 -4.13
C GLY A 341 -8.96 2.46 -3.48
N TRP A 342 -8.97 2.50 -2.14
CA TRP A 342 -8.58 3.70 -1.40
C TRP A 342 -7.12 4.06 -1.65
N PHE A 343 -6.22 3.08 -1.65
CA PHE A 343 -4.81 3.29 -1.93
C PHE A 343 -4.54 3.78 -3.35
N VAL A 344 -5.18 3.19 -4.37
CA VAL A 344 -5.11 3.66 -5.77
C VAL A 344 -5.60 5.10 -5.87
N LYS A 345 -6.71 5.43 -5.21
CA LYS A 345 -7.19 6.81 -5.19
C LYS A 345 -6.17 7.76 -4.58
N LEU A 346 -5.55 7.36 -3.46
CA LEU A 346 -4.52 8.16 -2.80
C LEU A 346 -3.32 8.40 -3.73
N THR A 347 -2.80 7.36 -4.40
CA THR A 347 -1.64 7.51 -5.30
C THR A 347 -1.96 8.36 -6.53
N LEU A 348 -3.19 8.28 -7.06
CA LEU A 348 -3.66 9.17 -8.12
C LEU A 348 -3.77 10.62 -7.65
N ASP A 349 -4.33 10.85 -6.46
CA ASP A 349 -4.44 12.19 -5.87
C ASP A 349 -3.05 12.80 -5.65
N ILE A 350 -2.08 12.03 -5.12
CA ILE A 350 -0.68 12.45 -4.95
C ILE A 350 -0.08 12.84 -6.30
N ARG A 351 -0.08 11.91 -7.28
CA ARG A 351 0.54 12.12 -8.59
C ARG A 351 -0.07 13.31 -9.33
N SER A 352 -1.37 13.55 -9.19
CA SER A 352 -2.02 14.69 -9.84
C SER A 352 -1.59 16.06 -9.29
N ARG A 353 -0.98 16.07 -8.09
CA ARG A 353 -0.63 17.30 -7.35
C ARG A 353 0.87 17.54 -7.26
N SER A 354 1.69 16.49 -7.18
CA SER A 354 3.15 16.60 -7.09
C SER A 354 3.85 16.76 -8.44
N GLY A 355 3.14 16.55 -9.55
CA GLY A 355 3.70 16.69 -10.90
C GLY A 355 4.87 15.72 -11.14
N ASP A 356 5.90 16.22 -11.82
CA ASP A 356 7.08 15.43 -12.18
C ASP A 356 8.04 15.21 -11.00
N ASN A 357 7.97 16.05 -9.96
CA ASN A 357 8.79 15.97 -8.75
C ASN A 357 8.29 14.91 -7.74
N ASN A 358 7.71 13.82 -8.24
CA ASN A 358 7.20 12.73 -7.43
C ASN A 358 8.17 11.55 -7.43
N GLU A 359 8.80 11.28 -6.29
CA GLU A 359 9.73 10.17 -6.13
C GLU A 359 9.06 8.79 -6.30
N ASP A 360 7.76 8.68 -6.03
CA ASP A 360 6.99 7.43 -6.24
C ASP A 360 6.89 7.05 -7.73
N ASN A 361 7.22 7.96 -8.66
CA ASN A 361 7.28 7.65 -10.10
C ASN A 361 8.53 6.84 -10.48
N GLN A 362 9.53 6.76 -9.60
CA GLN A 362 10.78 6.09 -9.90
C GLN A 362 10.66 4.57 -9.70
N TRP A 363 11.32 3.83 -10.60
CA TRP A 363 11.46 2.38 -10.49
C TRP A 363 12.64 2.05 -9.58
N THR A 364 12.37 1.32 -8.51
CA THR A 364 13.41 0.81 -7.61
C THR A 364 13.67 -0.67 -7.86
N PHE A 365 14.82 -1.15 -7.39
CA PHE A 365 15.12 -2.58 -7.39
C PHE A 365 14.08 -3.40 -6.60
N GLY A 366 13.59 -2.86 -5.47
CA GLY A 366 12.55 -3.50 -4.65
C GLY A 366 11.26 -3.75 -5.41
N GLN A 367 10.81 -2.78 -6.22
CA GLN A 367 9.62 -2.91 -7.07
C GLN A 367 9.74 -4.04 -8.11
N VAL A 368 10.90 -4.15 -8.76
CA VAL A 368 11.14 -5.21 -9.76
C VAL A 368 11.14 -6.59 -9.10
N LEU A 369 11.74 -6.70 -7.90
CA LEU A 369 11.74 -7.94 -7.13
C LEU A 369 10.33 -8.32 -6.66
N ALA A 370 9.53 -7.34 -6.24
CA ALA A 370 8.14 -7.55 -5.85
C ALA A 370 7.29 -8.08 -7.01
N LEU A 371 7.42 -7.51 -8.21
CA LEU A 371 6.74 -8.03 -9.41
C LEU A 371 7.22 -9.45 -9.78
N SER A 372 8.52 -9.69 -9.67
CA SER A 372 9.13 -10.99 -9.97
C SER A 372 8.64 -12.11 -9.05
N THR A 373 8.09 -11.77 -7.88
CA THR A 373 7.48 -12.72 -6.94
C THR A 373 6.31 -13.48 -7.59
N TRP A 374 5.63 -12.89 -8.58
CA TRP A 374 4.54 -13.55 -9.31
C TRP A 374 5.00 -14.40 -10.49
N ALA A 375 6.25 -14.24 -10.96
CA ALA A 375 6.72 -14.88 -12.18
C ALA A 375 6.71 -16.43 -12.11
N PRO A 376 7.24 -17.09 -11.06
CA PRO A 376 7.23 -18.56 -11.00
C PRO A 376 5.82 -19.14 -11.11
N PHE A 377 4.89 -18.51 -10.38
CA PHE A 377 3.49 -18.87 -10.38
C PHE A 377 2.82 -18.69 -11.75
N LEU A 378 3.04 -17.55 -12.42
CA LEU A 378 2.46 -17.29 -13.74
C LEU A 378 2.99 -18.24 -14.81
N ILE A 379 4.27 -18.63 -14.71
CA ILE A 379 4.88 -19.61 -15.62
C ILE A 379 4.21 -20.97 -15.45
N GLU A 380 4.05 -21.45 -14.21
CA GLU A 380 3.40 -22.74 -13.95
C GLU A 380 1.92 -22.73 -14.38
N PHE A 381 1.20 -21.64 -14.09
CA PHE A 381 -0.17 -21.46 -14.54
C PHE A 381 -0.28 -21.53 -16.08
N GLY A 382 0.61 -20.84 -16.79
CA GLY A 382 0.67 -20.86 -18.25
C GLY A 382 0.98 -22.25 -18.82
N TYR A 383 1.94 -22.96 -18.21
CA TYR A 383 2.30 -24.33 -18.59
C TYR A 383 1.12 -25.30 -18.43
N ASN A 384 0.41 -25.21 -17.30
CA ASN A 384 -0.76 -26.05 -17.03
C ASN A 384 -1.92 -25.79 -18.01
N ILE A 385 -2.12 -24.54 -18.44
CA ILE A 385 -3.09 -24.20 -19.49
C ILE A 385 -2.66 -24.78 -20.84
N TRP A 386 -1.37 -24.71 -21.17
CA TRP A 386 -0.83 -25.14 -22.46
C TRP A 386 -0.82 -26.65 -22.65
N GLU A 387 -0.23 -27.41 -21.71
CA GLU A 387 -0.05 -28.85 -21.84
C GLU A 387 -1.26 -29.69 -21.40
N GLY A 388 -2.16 -29.07 -20.62
CA GLY A 388 -3.29 -29.73 -19.99
C GLY A 388 -2.88 -30.50 -18.71
N PRO A 389 -3.80 -30.62 -17.74
CA PRO A 389 -3.47 -31.01 -16.37
C PRO A 389 -2.93 -32.45 -16.22
N LYS A 390 -3.20 -33.37 -17.17
CA LYS A 390 -2.73 -34.76 -17.06
C LYS A 390 -1.24 -34.92 -17.37
N LYS A 391 -0.72 -34.25 -18.41
CA LYS A 391 0.70 -34.37 -18.81
C LYS A 391 1.63 -33.59 -17.87
N ALA A 392 1.20 -32.44 -17.40
CA ALA A 392 1.96 -31.65 -16.40
C ALA A 392 2.11 -32.41 -15.07
N ASN A 393 1.04 -33.07 -14.62
CA ASN A 393 1.06 -33.88 -13.40
C ASN A 393 1.84 -35.20 -13.56
N GLU A 394 1.90 -35.80 -14.76
CA GLU A 394 2.74 -36.98 -15.01
C GLU A 394 4.23 -36.68 -14.81
N VAL A 395 4.71 -35.51 -15.24
CA VAL A 395 6.08 -35.04 -14.99
C VAL A 395 6.35 -34.88 -13.48
N HIS A 396 5.37 -34.41 -12.71
CA HIS A 396 5.46 -34.29 -11.25
C HIS A 396 5.24 -35.61 -10.50
N SER A 397 4.51 -36.57 -11.08
CA SER A 397 4.20 -37.88 -10.47
C SER A 397 5.41 -38.81 -10.35
N ASN A 398 6.50 -38.52 -11.08
CA ASN A 398 7.81 -39.11 -10.81
C ASN A 398 8.37 -38.72 -9.43
N TYR A 399 7.75 -37.76 -8.74
CA TYR A 399 7.84 -37.60 -7.30
C TYR A 399 6.62 -38.22 -6.61
N PRO A 400 6.80 -39.07 -5.58
CA PRO A 400 5.71 -39.77 -4.92
C PRO A 400 4.85 -38.78 -4.12
N SER A 401 3.81 -38.25 -4.76
CA SER A 401 2.83 -37.33 -4.19
C SER A 401 1.43 -37.95 -4.35
N LYS A 402 0.86 -38.42 -3.24
CA LYS A 402 -0.54 -38.86 -3.14
C LYS A 402 -1.50 -37.66 -3.25
N SER A 403 -1.76 -37.14 -4.45
CA SER A 403 -2.93 -36.31 -4.71
C SER A 403 -4.00 -37.17 -5.36
N VAL A 404 -4.85 -37.77 -4.51
CA VAL A 404 -6.10 -38.40 -4.94
C VAL A 404 -7.07 -37.28 -5.29
N LEU A 405 -7.12 -36.90 -6.57
CA LEU A 405 -8.31 -36.25 -7.11
C LEU A 405 -9.46 -37.27 -7.08
N PRO A 406 -10.68 -36.90 -6.69
CA PRO A 406 -11.83 -37.79 -6.81
C PRO A 406 -12.01 -38.17 -8.29
N ASP A 407 -12.21 -39.47 -8.56
CA ASP A 407 -12.35 -40.08 -9.89
C ASP A 407 -13.44 -39.42 -10.78
N SER A 408 -14.29 -38.57 -10.22
CA SER A 408 -15.33 -37.82 -10.93
C SER A 408 -14.82 -36.77 -11.92
N PHE A 409 -13.52 -36.43 -11.91
CA PHE A 409 -12.89 -35.54 -12.89
C PHE A 409 -12.03 -36.28 -13.93
N ALA A 410 -11.92 -37.61 -13.86
CA ALA A 410 -11.30 -38.38 -14.92
C ALA A 410 -12.20 -38.29 -16.17
N MET A 411 -11.88 -37.35 -17.06
CA MET A 411 -12.49 -37.23 -18.37
C MET A 411 -12.33 -38.59 -19.07
N GLN A 412 -13.42 -39.36 -19.12
CA GLN A 412 -13.49 -40.65 -19.77
C GLN A 412 -13.45 -40.38 -21.26
N SER A 413 -12.29 -40.59 -21.87
CA SER A 413 -12.12 -40.46 -23.31
C SER A 413 -12.95 -41.56 -23.99
N PRO A 414 -13.91 -41.23 -24.87
CA PRO A 414 -14.55 -42.23 -25.70
C PRO A 414 -13.56 -42.65 -26.79
N GLY A 415 -12.71 -43.65 -26.51
CA GLY A 415 -11.83 -44.19 -27.54
C GLY A 415 -10.66 -45.09 -27.13
N GLU A 416 -10.33 -45.26 -25.85
CA GLU A 416 -9.13 -46.04 -25.48
C GLU A 416 -9.37 -47.51 -25.08
N ASP A 417 -10.62 -47.97 -25.01
CA ASP A 417 -10.93 -49.38 -24.68
C ASP A 417 -10.88 -50.34 -25.89
N GLU A 418 -10.68 -49.84 -27.13
CA GLU A 418 -10.67 -50.70 -28.32
C GLU A 418 -9.26 -51.17 -28.76
N GLU A 419 -8.18 -50.51 -28.31
CA GLU A 419 -6.81 -50.92 -28.69
C GLU A 419 -6.08 -51.81 -27.66
N ARG A 420 -6.57 -51.91 -26.42
CA ARG A 420 -5.93 -52.76 -25.39
C ARG A 420 -6.33 -54.23 -25.43
N GLY A 421 -7.29 -54.60 -26.29
CA GLY A 421 -7.80 -55.97 -26.43
C GLY A 421 -7.10 -56.85 -27.48
N ARG A 422 -6.09 -56.36 -28.21
CA ARG A 422 -5.52 -57.08 -29.38
C ARG A 422 -4.12 -57.67 -29.24
N PHE A 423 -3.48 -57.61 -28.08
CA PHE A 423 -2.09 -58.12 -27.90
C PHE A 423 -1.94 -59.27 -26.90
N ALA A 424 -3.03 -59.98 -26.54
CA ALA A 424 -2.96 -61.16 -25.68
C ALA A 424 -3.58 -62.39 -26.36
N LEU A 425 -3.06 -62.76 -27.54
CA LEU A 425 -3.24 -64.09 -28.13
C LEU A 425 -2.24 -64.26 -29.27
N LEU A 426 -1.01 -64.63 -28.92
CA LEU A 426 -0.03 -65.40 -29.70
C LEU A 426 1.33 -65.33 -28.96
N GLU A 427 1.51 -66.22 -27.98
CA GLU A 427 2.71 -67.06 -27.75
C GLU A 427 2.52 -67.92 -26.49
#